data_AF-A0A537P3R7-F1
#
_entry.id   AF-A0A537P3R7-F1
#
_cell.length_a   1.000
_cell.length_b   1.000
_cell.length_c   1.000
_cell.angle_alpha   90.00
_cell.angle_beta   90.00
_cell.angle_gamma   90.00
#
_symmetry.space_group_name_H-M   'P 1'
#
loop_
_entity.id
_entity.type
_entity.pdbx_description
1 polymer ?
#
loop_
_entity_poly.entity_id
_entity_poly.type
_entity_poly.pdbx_seq_one_letter_code
_entity_poly.pdbx_strand_id
1 'polypeptide(L)'
;MKAFKTGTHRAVSPDETLQRIKPLLARMGITRIANLTGLDRVGIPVVSVMRPNSRSLSVSQGKGIDLAAAKVSGAMEAIESFHAENIEHPLRLASHRDMIAWGYRLVDVERLARIKDGRFHADLPLLWIEGRDIVTGEAKWLPYETVHASYTLPLPAGSGCFVASTNGLASGNSTLEAISHAIAEIIERDANTLWNRASDAARARTLIDLGSINSDLCRTVIGRLQQAELAVAAWDITSNTGVPAFYALIVDRRSELAHSGAGAGAHPAREVALLRALTEAVQVRVNYIAGARDDLDPAEYTAEGIGAKLVFANGLMSLRDGAGKD
;
A
#
# COMPACT_ATOMS: atom_id res chain seq x y z
N MET A 1 -16.99 -13.52 -11.15
CA MET A 1 -17.78 -12.35 -11.60
C MET A 1 -17.73 -11.30 -10.48
N LYS A 2 -17.55 -10.01 -10.79
CA LYS A 2 -17.50 -8.91 -9.78
C LYS A 2 -18.93 -8.46 -9.45
N ALA A 3 -19.43 -8.82 -8.26
CA ALA A 3 -20.81 -8.52 -7.84
C ALA A 3 -20.93 -7.24 -7.00
N PHE A 4 -19.86 -6.84 -6.30
CA PHE A 4 -19.83 -5.60 -5.51
C PHE A 4 -18.95 -4.56 -6.21
N LYS A 5 -19.50 -3.37 -6.46
CA LYS A 5 -18.82 -2.28 -7.20
C LYS A 5 -18.80 -0.93 -6.47
N THR A 6 -19.39 -0.84 -5.29
CA THR A 6 -19.47 0.42 -4.55
C THR A 6 -18.14 0.72 -3.88
N GLY A 7 -17.39 1.69 -4.40
CA GLY A 7 -16.09 2.12 -3.89
C GLY A 7 -14.91 1.16 -4.16
N THR A 8 -15.19 -0.09 -4.48
CA THR A 8 -14.20 -1.09 -4.92
C THR A 8 -14.88 -2.17 -5.75
N HIS A 9 -14.11 -2.94 -6.50
CA HIS A 9 -14.60 -4.05 -7.30
C HIS A 9 -14.25 -5.39 -6.65
N ARG A 10 -15.26 -6.10 -6.14
CA ARG A 10 -15.13 -7.39 -5.45
C ARG A 10 -16.21 -8.41 -5.86
N ALA A 11 -15.95 -9.69 -5.59
CA ALA A 11 -16.84 -10.81 -5.85
C ALA A 11 -18.02 -10.86 -4.90
N VAL A 12 -17.84 -10.38 -3.66
CA VAL A 12 -18.86 -10.34 -2.60
C VAL A 12 -18.78 -9.01 -1.85
N SER A 13 -19.80 -8.71 -1.04
CA SER A 13 -19.84 -7.48 -0.23
C SER A 13 -18.80 -7.49 0.90
N PRO A 14 -18.47 -6.32 1.46
CA PRO A 14 -17.67 -6.24 2.68
C PRO A 14 -18.30 -7.01 3.86
N ASP A 15 -19.62 -6.92 4.07
CA ASP A 15 -20.28 -7.66 5.16
C ASP A 15 -20.14 -9.17 5.01
N GLU A 16 -20.31 -9.69 3.79
CA GLU A 16 -20.13 -11.12 3.53
C GLU A 16 -18.67 -11.55 3.72
N THR A 17 -17.72 -10.73 3.26
CA THR A 17 -16.28 -10.97 3.51
C THR A 17 -16.01 -11.02 5.01
N LEU A 18 -16.54 -10.06 5.78
CA LEU A 18 -16.37 -9.98 7.23
C LEU A 18 -16.94 -11.22 7.93
N GLN A 19 -18.11 -11.69 7.52
CA GLN A 19 -18.70 -12.93 8.03
C GLN A 19 -17.79 -14.15 7.76
N ARG A 20 -17.21 -14.25 6.57
CA ARG A 20 -16.31 -15.35 6.17
C ARG A 20 -15.01 -15.37 6.98
N ILE A 21 -14.41 -14.20 7.22
CA ILE A 21 -13.10 -14.13 7.91
C ILE A 21 -13.21 -14.12 9.43
N LYS A 22 -14.36 -13.71 10.00
CA LYS A 22 -14.60 -13.64 11.44
C LYS A 22 -14.13 -14.89 12.23
N PRO A 23 -14.46 -16.13 11.82
CA PRO A 23 -14.01 -17.33 12.56
C PRO A 23 -12.50 -17.58 12.46
N LEU A 24 -11.79 -16.92 11.54
CA LEU A 24 -10.35 -17.12 11.31
C LEU A 24 -9.48 -16.11 12.08
N LEU A 25 -10.02 -14.94 12.43
CA LEU A 25 -9.27 -13.81 13.01
C LEU A 25 -8.40 -14.22 14.22
N ALA A 26 -8.98 -14.94 15.18
CA ALA A 26 -8.27 -15.36 16.39
C ALA A 26 -7.10 -16.31 16.08
N ARG A 27 -7.27 -17.22 15.11
CA ARG A 27 -6.21 -18.16 14.68
C ARG A 27 -5.04 -17.43 14.00
N MET A 28 -5.31 -16.27 13.41
CA MET A 28 -4.32 -15.41 12.76
C MET A 28 -3.74 -14.36 13.72
N GLY A 29 -4.08 -14.44 15.02
CA GLY A 29 -3.57 -13.55 16.05
C GLY A 29 -4.20 -12.16 16.06
N ILE A 30 -5.29 -11.94 15.31
CA ILE A 30 -6.01 -10.66 15.32
C ILE A 30 -6.84 -10.58 16.60
N THR A 31 -6.44 -9.70 17.51
CA THR A 31 -7.06 -9.56 18.83
C THR A 31 -8.09 -8.44 18.90
N ARG A 32 -7.96 -7.43 18.04
CA ARG A 32 -8.83 -6.25 18.05
C ARG A 32 -8.93 -5.60 16.67
N ILE A 33 -10.11 -5.07 16.38
CA ILE A 33 -10.37 -4.13 15.28
C ILE A 33 -10.97 -2.87 15.91
N ALA A 34 -10.22 -1.77 15.94
CA ALA A 34 -10.65 -0.52 16.57
C ALA A 34 -11.07 0.50 15.52
N ASN A 35 -12.21 1.16 15.73
CA ASN A 35 -12.65 2.26 14.88
C ASN A 35 -11.93 3.55 15.29
N LEU A 36 -11.09 4.08 14.40
CA LEU A 36 -10.29 5.29 14.61
C LEU A 36 -10.94 6.55 14.00
N THR A 37 -12.07 6.39 13.29
CA THR A 37 -12.73 7.48 12.55
C THR A 37 -12.94 8.74 13.38
N GLY A 38 -13.29 8.59 14.66
CA GLY A 38 -13.57 9.72 15.56
C GLY A 38 -12.33 10.48 16.04
N LEU A 39 -11.12 10.03 15.71
CA LEU A 39 -9.88 10.75 16.02
C LEU A 39 -9.63 11.91 15.05
N ASP A 40 -10.23 11.89 13.86
CA ASP A 40 -10.17 12.99 12.91
C ASP A 40 -11.58 13.55 12.61
N ARG A 41 -11.64 14.81 12.21
CA ARG A 41 -12.88 15.54 11.93
C ARG A 41 -13.45 15.29 10.52
N VAL A 42 -12.74 14.52 9.70
CA VAL A 42 -13.13 14.20 8.32
C VAL A 42 -14.34 13.25 8.27
N GLY A 43 -14.46 12.35 9.25
CA GLY A 43 -15.58 11.40 9.32
C GLY A 43 -15.59 10.32 8.22
N ILE A 44 -14.45 10.08 7.57
CA ILE A 44 -14.27 8.96 6.64
C ILE A 44 -13.77 7.73 7.42
N PRO A 45 -14.41 6.55 7.27
CA PRO A 45 -14.07 5.36 8.04
C PRO A 45 -12.61 4.90 7.95
N VAL A 46 -11.94 4.89 9.10
CA VAL A 46 -10.60 4.32 9.29
C VAL A 46 -10.62 3.42 10.53
N VAL A 47 -9.98 2.26 10.42
CA VAL A 47 -9.82 1.31 11.52
C VAL A 47 -8.37 0.88 11.67
N SER A 48 -7.99 0.45 12.86
CA SER A 48 -6.75 -0.30 13.10
C SER A 48 -7.06 -1.73 13.48
N VAL A 49 -6.19 -2.65 13.06
CA VAL A 49 -6.31 -4.09 13.29
C VAL A 49 -5.03 -4.59 13.95
N MET A 50 -5.15 -5.12 15.17
CA MET A 50 -4.01 -5.47 16.00
C MET A 50 -3.70 -6.96 15.96
N ARG A 51 -2.45 -7.29 15.61
CA ARG A 51 -1.80 -8.60 15.75
C ARG A 51 -0.54 -8.44 16.61
N PRO A 52 -0.64 -8.45 17.96
CA PRO A 52 0.48 -8.12 18.85
C PRO A 52 1.75 -8.96 18.69
N ASN A 53 1.62 -10.22 18.23
CA ASN A 53 2.74 -11.13 17.99
C ASN A 53 3.06 -11.27 16.49
N SER A 54 2.75 -10.25 15.70
CA SER A 54 3.12 -10.18 14.29
C SER A 54 4.65 -10.25 14.15
N ARG A 55 5.13 -10.97 13.12
CA ARG A 55 6.57 -10.97 12.77
C ARG A 55 6.94 -9.79 11.87
N SER A 56 5.96 -8.97 11.49
CA SER A 56 6.11 -7.75 10.70
C SER A 56 5.71 -6.51 11.53
N LEU A 57 4.63 -5.83 11.17
CA LEU A 57 4.01 -4.76 11.96
C LEU A 57 2.88 -5.34 12.81
N SER A 58 2.75 -4.85 14.05
CA SER A 58 1.73 -5.29 15.00
C SER A 58 0.35 -4.69 14.71
N VAL A 59 0.28 -3.63 13.89
CA VAL A 59 -0.95 -2.90 13.60
C VAL A 59 -1.09 -2.66 12.10
N SER A 60 -2.06 -3.35 11.48
CA SER A 60 -2.53 -3.09 10.13
C SER A 60 -3.63 -2.03 10.14
N GLN A 61 -3.88 -1.38 9.01
CA GLN A 61 -4.82 -0.27 8.93
C GLN A 61 -5.86 -0.51 7.85
N GLY A 62 -7.12 -0.19 8.13
CA GLY A 62 -8.22 -0.32 7.18
C GLY A 62 -8.85 1.01 6.84
N LYS A 63 -9.23 1.18 5.57
CA LYS A 63 -9.97 2.34 5.06
C LYS A 63 -11.17 1.92 4.24
N GLY A 64 -12.21 2.76 4.21
CA GLY A 64 -13.39 2.49 3.41
C GLY A 64 -14.39 3.63 3.40
N ILE A 65 -15.35 3.56 2.48
CA ILE A 65 -16.47 4.51 2.40
C ILE A 65 -17.49 4.30 3.54
N ASP A 66 -17.52 3.09 4.09
CA ASP A 66 -18.30 2.70 5.25
C ASP A 66 -17.43 1.88 6.22
N LEU A 67 -17.96 1.63 7.42
CA LEU A 67 -17.22 0.92 8.46
C LEU A 67 -16.98 -0.56 8.13
N ALA A 68 -17.87 -1.21 7.37
CA ALA A 68 -17.70 -2.60 6.99
C ALA A 68 -16.53 -2.75 6.01
N ALA A 69 -16.46 -1.89 5.00
CA ALA A 69 -15.35 -1.81 4.06
C ALA A 69 -14.02 -1.50 4.77
N ALA A 70 -14.00 -0.56 5.71
CA ALA A 70 -12.80 -0.26 6.50
C ALA A 70 -12.35 -1.47 7.33
N LYS A 71 -13.27 -2.14 8.04
CA LYS A 71 -12.98 -3.37 8.79
C LYS A 71 -12.41 -4.48 7.91
N VAL A 72 -13.01 -4.72 6.75
CA VAL A 72 -12.51 -5.72 5.79
C VAL A 72 -11.14 -5.32 5.27
N SER A 73 -10.93 -4.06 4.88
CA SER A 73 -9.62 -3.59 4.42
C SER A 73 -8.52 -3.89 5.44
N GLY A 74 -8.71 -3.49 6.70
CA GLY A 74 -7.67 -3.68 7.72
C GLY A 74 -7.51 -5.15 8.14
N ALA A 75 -8.61 -5.90 8.20
CA ALA A 75 -8.55 -7.32 8.56
C ALA A 75 -7.86 -8.14 7.45
N MET A 76 -8.17 -7.87 6.19
CA MET A 76 -7.57 -8.57 5.05
C MET A 76 -6.08 -8.24 4.91
N GLU A 77 -5.65 -6.99 5.17
CA GLU A 77 -4.22 -6.62 5.26
C GLU A 77 -3.48 -7.39 6.39
N ALA A 78 -4.13 -7.55 7.55
CA ALA A 78 -3.57 -8.33 8.65
C ALA A 78 -3.48 -9.84 8.35
N ILE A 79 -4.49 -10.40 7.65
CA ILE A 79 -4.53 -11.80 7.19
C ILE A 79 -3.44 -12.06 6.15
N GLU A 80 -3.29 -11.13 5.23
CA GLU A 80 -2.25 -11.15 4.21
C GLU A 80 -0.85 -11.19 4.83
N SER A 81 -0.57 -10.28 5.77
CA SER A 81 0.69 -10.26 6.51
C SER A 81 0.92 -11.56 7.28
N PHE A 82 -0.12 -12.10 7.94
CA PHE A 82 -0.04 -13.40 8.63
C PHE A 82 0.44 -14.52 7.69
N HIS A 83 -0.07 -14.58 6.46
CA HIS A 83 0.34 -15.60 5.50
C HIS A 83 1.78 -15.38 4.98
N ALA A 84 2.18 -14.13 4.75
CA ALA A 84 3.56 -13.82 4.35
C ALA A 84 4.59 -14.05 5.47
N GLU A 85 4.16 -14.04 6.74
CA GLU A 85 4.99 -14.36 7.90
C GLU A 85 5.10 -15.88 8.15
N ASN A 86 4.17 -16.68 7.62
CA ASN A 86 4.00 -18.11 7.91
C ASN A 86 3.91 -18.92 6.61
N ILE A 87 4.92 -18.79 5.75
CA ILE A 87 5.02 -19.56 4.52
C ILE A 87 5.44 -20.99 4.85
N GLU A 88 4.60 -21.96 4.48
CA GLU A 88 4.85 -23.41 4.70
C GLU A 88 5.35 -24.13 3.44
N HIS A 89 5.61 -23.39 2.35
CA HIS A 89 6.11 -23.97 1.11
C HIS A 89 7.56 -24.45 1.23
N PRO A 90 7.94 -25.55 0.54
CA PRO A 90 9.31 -26.03 0.52
C PRO A 90 10.29 -24.98 0.03
N LEU A 91 11.42 -24.87 0.73
CA LEU A 91 12.53 -24.00 0.34
C LEU A 91 13.72 -24.84 -0.11
N ARG A 92 14.58 -24.24 -0.93
CA ARG A 92 15.84 -24.83 -1.38
C ARG A 92 17.00 -23.92 -1.00
N LEU A 93 17.99 -24.45 -0.28
CA LEU A 93 19.22 -23.73 0.04
C LEU A 93 20.29 -24.05 -1.00
N ALA A 94 20.66 -23.07 -1.82
CA ALA A 94 21.65 -23.24 -2.89
C ALA A 94 22.17 -21.88 -3.38
N SER A 95 23.35 -21.86 -4.02
CA SER A 95 23.81 -20.66 -4.72
C SER A 95 23.05 -20.44 -6.03
N HIS A 96 23.06 -19.21 -6.55
CA HIS A 96 22.49 -18.91 -7.86
C HIS A 96 23.16 -19.76 -8.97
N ARG A 97 24.47 -19.96 -8.87
CA ARG A 97 25.23 -20.82 -9.80
C ARG A 97 24.77 -22.27 -9.75
N ASP A 98 24.58 -22.83 -8.56
CA ASP A 98 24.13 -24.22 -8.39
C ASP A 98 22.73 -24.42 -8.95
N MET A 99 21.82 -23.47 -8.67
CA MET A 99 20.45 -23.53 -9.19
C MET A 99 20.41 -23.59 -10.72
N ILE A 100 21.25 -22.79 -11.39
CA ILE A 100 21.41 -22.84 -12.85
C ILE A 100 22.02 -24.17 -13.30
N ALA A 101 23.08 -24.62 -12.63
CA ALA A 101 23.77 -25.88 -12.97
C ALA A 101 22.84 -27.11 -12.86
N TRP A 102 21.88 -27.07 -11.94
CA TRP A 102 20.85 -28.11 -11.77
C TRP A 102 19.67 -27.97 -12.74
N GLY A 103 19.67 -26.96 -13.61
CA GLY A 103 18.65 -26.76 -14.62
C GLY A 103 17.35 -26.13 -14.11
N TYR A 104 17.36 -25.48 -12.94
CA TYR A 104 16.19 -24.73 -12.46
C TYR A 104 15.97 -23.46 -13.27
N ARG A 105 14.70 -23.13 -13.52
CA ARG A 105 14.31 -21.86 -14.13
C ARG A 105 14.19 -20.80 -13.05
N LEU A 106 14.96 -19.74 -13.18
CA LEU A 106 15.01 -18.65 -12.20
C LEU A 106 14.32 -17.40 -12.73
N VAL A 107 13.84 -16.55 -11.82
CA VAL A 107 13.60 -15.15 -12.15
C VAL A 107 14.91 -14.46 -12.50
N ASP A 108 14.83 -13.37 -13.26
CA ASP A 108 15.99 -12.53 -13.53
C ASP A 108 16.39 -11.76 -12.25
N VAL A 109 17.38 -12.29 -11.53
CA VAL A 109 17.86 -11.74 -10.25
C VAL A 109 18.49 -10.36 -10.38
N GLU A 110 18.94 -9.98 -11.58
CA GLU A 110 19.49 -8.64 -11.84
C GLU A 110 18.40 -7.57 -11.89
N ARG A 111 17.15 -7.97 -12.13
CA ARG A 111 15.98 -7.07 -12.14
C ARG A 111 15.32 -6.91 -10.77
N LEU A 112 15.75 -7.66 -9.77
CA LEU A 112 15.25 -7.52 -8.40
C LEU A 112 15.88 -6.31 -7.70
N ALA A 113 15.09 -5.61 -6.89
CA ALA A 113 15.60 -4.50 -6.09
C ALA A 113 16.62 -5.01 -5.05
N ARG A 114 17.84 -4.45 -5.10
CA ARG A 114 18.93 -4.82 -4.20
C ARG A 114 19.01 -3.90 -2.99
N ILE A 115 19.46 -4.45 -1.88
CA ILE A 115 19.86 -3.64 -0.72
C ILE A 115 21.18 -2.95 -1.08
N LYS A 116 21.30 -1.66 -0.73
CA LYS A 116 22.57 -0.93 -0.86
C LYS A 116 23.63 -1.63 0.00
N ASP A 117 24.79 -1.90 -0.59
CA ASP A 117 25.87 -2.67 0.05
C ASP A 117 25.45 -4.12 0.43
N GLY A 118 24.44 -4.65 -0.27
CA GLY A 118 23.96 -6.03 -0.12
C GLY A 118 25.00 -7.07 -0.53
N ARG A 119 24.84 -8.30 -0.04
CA ARG A 119 25.89 -9.34 -0.11
C ARG A 119 25.81 -10.26 -1.32
N PHE A 120 24.90 -9.99 -2.26
CA PHE A 120 24.62 -10.91 -3.36
C PHE A 120 25.86 -11.17 -4.24
N HIS A 121 26.21 -12.43 -4.42
CA HIS A 121 27.06 -12.91 -5.50
C HIS A 121 26.64 -14.33 -5.91
N ALA A 122 27.02 -14.76 -7.11
CA ALA A 122 26.49 -15.99 -7.72
C ALA A 122 26.75 -17.28 -6.92
N ASP A 123 27.79 -17.26 -6.07
CA ASP A 123 28.25 -18.38 -5.25
C ASP A 123 27.74 -18.32 -3.80
N LEU A 124 27.01 -17.28 -3.41
CA LEU A 124 26.41 -17.16 -2.08
C LEU A 124 25.20 -18.10 -1.96
N PRO A 125 25.16 -19.02 -0.98
CA PRO A 125 23.97 -19.82 -0.73
C PRO A 125 22.80 -18.98 -0.22
N LEU A 126 21.65 -19.08 -0.90
CA LEU A 126 20.41 -18.40 -0.56
C LEU A 126 19.28 -19.41 -0.39
N LEU A 127 18.24 -19.03 0.35
CA LEU A 127 16.96 -19.73 0.30
C LEU A 127 16.18 -19.33 -0.94
N TRP A 128 15.72 -20.31 -1.69
CA TRP A 128 14.89 -20.17 -2.89
C TRP A 128 13.51 -20.76 -2.62
N ILE A 129 12.49 -20.13 -3.19
CA ILE A 129 11.10 -20.61 -3.19
C ILE A 129 10.59 -20.69 -4.62
N GLU A 130 9.71 -21.64 -4.90
CA GLU A 130 9.07 -21.79 -6.20
C GLU A 130 7.84 -20.87 -6.30
N GLY A 131 7.75 -20.11 -7.38
CA GLY A 131 6.59 -19.33 -7.79
C GLY A 131 6.12 -19.73 -9.19
N ARG A 132 5.01 -19.12 -9.64
CA ARG A 132 4.45 -19.35 -10.97
C ARG A 132 4.39 -18.07 -11.77
N ASP A 133 4.97 -18.09 -12.96
CA ASP A 133 4.80 -17.05 -13.97
C ASP A 133 3.36 -17.13 -14.51
N ILE A 134 2.56 -16.09 -14.31
CA ILE A 134 1.15 -16.08 -14.71
C ILE A 134 0.96 -15.93 -16.23
N VAL A 135 1.97 -15.44 -16.95
CA VAL A 135 1.90 -15.22 -18.40
C VAL A 135 2.22 -16.53 -19.13
N THR A 136 3.30 -17.19 -18.74
CA THR A 136 3.72 -18.45 -19.38
C THR A 136 3.11 -19.69 -18.71
N GLY A 137 2.63 -19.56 -17.48
CA GLY A 137 2.16 -20.67 -16.65
C GLY A 137 3.29 -21.48 -16.00
N GLU A 138 4.55 -21.15 -16.26
CA GLU A 138 5.71 -21.94 -15.86
C GLU A 138 6.11 -21.72 -14.40
N ALA A 139 6.68 -22.76 -13.78
CA ALA A 139 7.32 -22.62 -12.49
C ALA A 139 8.66 -21.89 -12.61
N LYS A 140 8.91 -20.93 -11.72
CA LYS A 140 10.18 -20.19 -11.60
C LYS A 140 10.58 -20.08 -10.15
N TRP A 141 11.87 -20.22 -9.87
CA TRP A 141 12.42 -20.03 -8.54
C TRP A 141 12.88 -18.58 -8.35
N LEU A 142 12.67 -18.07 -7.14
CA LEU A 142 13.04 -16.72 -6.75
C LEU A 142 13.63 -16.72 -5.33
N PRO A 143 14.47 -15.73 -4.99
CA PRO A 143 14.99 -15.59 -3.62
C PRO A 143 13.84 -15.48 -2.62
N TYR A 144 13.86 -16.32 -1.59
CA TYR A 144 12.80 -16.37 -0.57
C TYR A 144 12.62 -15.03 0.16
N GLU A 145 13.70 -14.26 0.33
CA GLU A 145 13.67 -12.96 0.99
C GLU A 145 12.84 -11.89 0.27
N THR A 146 12.50 -12.09 -1.01
CA THR A 146 11.61 -11.18 -1.75
C THR A 146 10.13 -11.60 -1.65
N VAL A 147 9.81 -12.60 -0.83
CA VAL A 147 8.45 -13.19 -0.74
C VAL A 147 7.90 -13.13 0.67
N HIS A 148 8.72 -13.40 1.70
CA HIS A 148 8.25 -13.41 3.08
C HIS A 148 8.20 -12.01 3.70
N ALA A 149 7.32 -11.84 4.69
CA ALA A 149 7.23 -10.63 5.52
C ALA A 149 7.65 -10.90 6.98
N SER A 150 8.36 -11.99 7.27
CA SER A 150 8.93 -12.24 8.60
C SER A 150 10.22 -11.45 8.80
N TYR A 151 10.20 -10.45 9.69
CA TYR A 151 11.36 -9.60 10.02
C TYR A 151 11.97 -9.89 11.39
N THR A 152 11.61 -11.01 12.00
CA THR A 152 12.21 -11.50 13.25
C THR A 152 13.69 -11.82 13.07
N LEU A 153 14.50 -11.48 14.07
CA LEU A 153 15.93 -11.82 14.10
C LEU A 153 16.17 -13.14 14.85
N PRO A 154 17.14 -13.97 14.43
CA PRO A 154 17.98 -13.79 13.23
C PRO A 154 17.19 -13.99 11.93
N LEU A 155 17.60 -13.27 10.87
CA LEU A 155 17.00 -13.44 9.54
C LEU A 155 17.30 -14.83 8.96
N PRO A 156 16.49 -15.32 8.00
CA PRO A 156 16.76 -16.56 7.28
C PRO A 156 18.16 -16.62 6.63
N ALA A 157 18.64 -17.83 6.37
CA ALA A 157 19.94 -18.05 5.77
C ALA A 157 20.05 -17.36 4.39
N GLY A 158 21.16 -16.65 4.18
CA GLY A 158 21.43 -15.93 2.92
C GLY A 158 20.72 -14.57 2.80
N SER A 159 19.93 -14.14 3.78
CA SER A 159 19.25 -12.84 3.73
C SER A 159 20.21 -11.64 3.68
N GLY A 160 19.69 -10.50 3.21
CA GLY A 160 20.42 -9.24 3.09
C GLY A 160 20.99 -9.01 1.67
N CYS A 161 20.38 -9.63 0.66
CA CYS A 161 20.76 -9.44 -0.74
C CYS A 161 19.76 -8.54 -1.48
N PHE A 162 18.47 -8.82 -1.32
CA PHE A 162 17.36 -8.11 -1.97
C PHE A 162 16.46 -7.40 -0.96
N VAL A 163 15.72 -6.39 -1.43
CA VAL A 163 14.78 -5.64 -0.58
C VAL A 163 13.62 -6.55 -0.20
N ALA A 164 13.53 -6.89 1.09
CA ALA A 164 12.35 -7.53 1.67
C ALA A 164 11.30 -6.46 1.94
N SER A 165 10.14 -6.55 1.27
CA SER A 165 9.04 -5.60 1.43
C SER A 165 7.70 -6.32 1.24
N THR A 166 6.61 -5.68 1.67
CA THR A 166 5.25 -6.18 1.45
C THR A 166 4.68 -5.77 0.07
N ASN A 167 5.47 -5.16 -0.80
CA ASN A 167 4.99 -4.65 -2.08
C ASN A 167 4.51 -5.79 -2.99
N GLY A 168 3.27 -5.71 -3.45
CA GLY A 168 2.63 -6.73 -4.28
C GLY A 168 2.14 -7.95 -3.48
N LEU A 169 2.16 -7.86 -2.15
CA LEU A 169 1.43 -8.79 -1.31
C LEU A 169 -0.07 -8.40 -1.36
N ALA A 170 -0.94 -9.39 -1.40
CA ALA A 170 -2.38 -9.15 -1.49
C ALA A 170 -3.21 -10.32 -0.98
N SER A 171 -4.36 -10.00 -0.40
CA SER A 171 -5.44 -10.95 -0.13
C SER A 171 -6.73 -10.61 -0.88
N GLY A 172 -7.65 -11.56 -0.95
CA GLY A 172 -8.93 -11.42 -1.64
C GLY A 172 -9.89 -12.57 -1.36
N ASN A 173 -11.14 -12.46 -1.80
CA ASN A 173 -12.14 -13.54 -1.66
C ASN A 173 -11.89 -14.70 -2.64
N SER A 174 -10.95 -14.53 -3.56
CA SER A 174 -10.45 -15.58 -4.45
C SER A 174 -9.00 -15.27 -4.86
N THR A 175 -8.28 -16.28 -5.34
CA THR A 175 -6.91 -16.12 -5.86
C THR A 175 -6.82 -15.05 -6.95
N LEU A 176 -7.81 -14.97 -7.84
CA LEU A 176 -7.83 -13.96 -8.91
C LEU A 176 -7.99 -12.53 -8.37
N GLU A 177 -8.76 -12.33 -7.30
CA GLU A 177 -8.84 -11.03 -6.65
C GLU A 177 -7.53 -10.62 -6.01
N ALA A 178 -6.88 -11.54 -5.29
CA ALA A 178 -5.58 -11.30 -4.69
C ALA A 178 -4.54 -10.94 -5.76
N ILE A 179 -4.42 -11.73 -6.83
CA ILE A 179 -3.50 -11.45 -7.95
C ILE A 179 -3.80 -10.10 -8.59
N SER A 180 -5.08 -9.81 -8.88
CA SER A 180 -5.47 -8.53 -9.47
C SER A 180 -5.14 -7.34 -8.56
N HIS A 181 -5.21 -7.52 -7.24
CA HIS A 181 -4.88 -6.47 -6.28
C HIS A 181 -3.37 -6.27 -6.16
N ALA A 182 -2.61 -7.35 -6.06
CA ALA A 182 -1.15 -7.36 -6.05
C ALA A 182 -0.56 -6.63 -7.27
N ILE A 183 -1.08 -6.94 -8.47
CA ILE A 183 -0.64 -6.27 -9.71
C ILE A 183 -0.97 -4.77 -9.68
N ALA A 184 -2.17 -4.41 -9.23
CA ALA A 184 -2.55 -3.00 -9.12
C ALA A 184 -1.66 -2.25 -8.13
N GLU A 185 -1.32 -2.85 -6.99
CA GLU A 185 -0.40 -2.25 -6.02
C GLU A 185 1.01 -2.06 -6.60
N ILE A 186 1.55 -3.05 -7.31
CA ILE A 186 2.87 -2.92 -7.95
C ILE A 186 2.88 -1.78 -8.97
N ILE A 187 1.83 -1.66 -9.79
CA ILE A 187 1.66 -0.56 -10.75
C ILE A 187 1.58 0.79 -10.01
N GLU A 188 0.83 0.85 -8.91
CA GLU A 188 0.72 2.05 -8.08
C GLU A 188 2.07 2.50 -7.54
N ARG A 189 2.88 1.57 -6.99
CA ARG A 189 4.21 1.88 -6.44
C ARG A 189 5.19 2.32 -7.52
N ASP A 190 5.14 1.70 -8.70
CA ASP A 190 5.93 2.10 -9.87
C ASP A 190 5.55 3.53 -10.34
N ALA A 191 4.27 3.76 -10.61
CA ALA A 191 3.73 5.06 -11.02
C ALA A 191 4.08 6.16 -10.00
N ASN A 192 3.89 5.89 -8.71
CA ASN A 192 4.21 6.85 -7.65
C ASN A 192 5.72 7.14 -7.59
N THR A 193 6.57 6.12 -7.76
CA THR A 193 8.03 6.29 -7.78
C THR A 193 8.48 7.13 -8.97
N LEU A 194 7.97 6.86 -10.17
CA LEU A 194 8.28 7.62 -11.38
C LEU A 194 7.82 9.08 -11.25
N TRP A 195 6.60 9.30 -10.73
CA TRP A 195 6.06 10.64 -10.52
C TRP A 195 6.84 11.45 -9.49
N ASN A 196 7.27 10.84 -8.37
CA ASN A 196 8.10 11.53 -7.37
C ASN A 196 9.50 11.91 -7.88
N ARG A 197 10.00 11.21 -8.91
CA ARG A 197 11.27 11.55 -9.58
C ARG A 197 11.11 12.56 -10.71
N ALA A 198 9.89 12.88 -11.11
CA ALA A 198 9.61 13.84 -12.17
C ALA A 198 9.88 15.28 -11.69
N SER A 199 10.16 16.18 -12.64
CA SER A 199 10.33 17.60 -12.33
C SER A 199 9.02 18.24 -11.86
N ASP A 200 9.12 19.35 -11.13
CA ASP A 200 7.94 20.10 -10.65
C ASP A 200 7.01 20.50 -11.79
N ALA A 201 7.56 20.93 -12.92
CA ALA A 201 6.78 21.25 -14.12
C ALA A 201 6.04 20.03 -14.68
N ALA A 202 6.65 18.84 -14.64
CA ALA A 202 5.98 17.61 -15.05
C ALA A 202 4.86 17.21 -14.08
N ARG A 203 5.11 17.33 -12.76
CA ARG A 203 4.09 17.08 -11.73
C ARG A 203 2.94 18.07 -11.84
N ALA A 204 3.20 19.36 -12.04
CA ALA A 204 2.16 20.38 -12.19
C ALA A 204 1.18 20.07 -13.35
N ARG A 205 1.67 19.59 -14.49
CA ARG A 205 0.84 19.21 -15.64
C ARG A 205 -0.10 18.02 -15.38
N THR A 206 0.18 17.22 -14.36
CA THR A 206 -0.65 16.06 -13.98
C THR A 206 -1.72 16.41 -12.95
N LEU A 207 -1.77 17.65 -12.48
CA LEU A 207 -2.75 18.09 -11.49
C LEU A 207 -4.17 18.00 -12.06
N ILE A 208 -5.08 17.46 -11.25
CA ILE A 208 -6.48 17.27 -11.62
C ILE A 208 -7.31 18.46 -11.13
N ASP A 209 -8.11 19.04 -12.03
CA ASP A 209 -9.22 19.88 -11.62
C ASP A 209 -10.26 19.03 -10.88
N LEU A 210 -10.42 19.25 -9.58
CA LEU A 210 -11.38 18.52 -8.76
C LEU A 210 -12.84 18.72 -9.23
N GLY A 211 -13.15 19.83 -9.90
CA GLY A 211 -14.46 20.10 -10.49
C GLY A 211 -14.81 19.14 -11.65
N SER A 212 -13.79 18.66 -12.37
CA SER A 212 -13.94 17.72 -13.49
C SER A 212 -14.27 16.28 -13.08
N ILE A 213 -14.17 15.96 -11.78
CA ILE A 213 -14.43 14.61 -11.27
C ILE A 213 -15.93 14.33 -11.32
N ASN A 214 -16.36 13.26 -12.01
CA ASN A 214 -17.77 12.88 -12.13
C ASN A 214 -18.24 11.79 -11.15
N SER A 215 -17.33 11.15 -10.40
CA SER A 215 -17.68 10.11 -9.44
C SER A 215 -18.31 10.70 -8.18
N ASP A 216 -19.55 10.33 -7.87
CA ASP A 216 -20.28 10.80 -6.69
C ASP A 216 -19.58 10.42 -5.38
N LEU A 217 -18.98 9.24 -5.31
CA LEU A 217 -18.21 8.81 -4.13
C LEU A 217 -16.96 9.66 -3.95
N CYS A 218 -16.20 9.93 -5.01
CA CYS A 218 -15.02 10.80 -4.93
C CYS A 218 -15.42 12.22 -4.53
N ARG A 219 -16.48 12.77 -5.14
CA ARG A 219 -17.05 14.08 -4.79
C ARG A 219 -17.47 14.15 -3.32
N THR A 220 -18.08 13.09 -2.80
CA THR A 220 -18.49 12.99 -1.39
C THR A 220 -17.28 13.03 -0.47
N VAL A 221 -16.23 12.26 -0.75
CA VAL A 221 -14.99 12.25 0.06
C VAL A 221 -14.30 13.62 0.00
N ILE A 222 -14.17 14.22 -1.18
CA ILE A 222 -13.58 15.55 -1.36
C ILE A 222 -14.40 16.60 -0.60
N GLY A 223 -15.73 16.56 -0.69
CA GLY A 223 -16.61 17.46 0.03
C GLY A 223 -16.44 17.36 1.55
N ARG A 224 -16.33 16.15 2.10
CA ARG A 224 -16.05 15.94 3.54
C ARG A 224 -14.70 16.50 3.95
N LEU A 225 -13.65 16.28 3.15
CA LEU A 225 -12.31 16.84 3.40
C LEU A 225 -12.35 18.37 3.41
N GLN A 226 -13.03 18.98 2.45
CA GLN A 226 -13.17 20.45 2.35
C GLN A 226 -14.00 21.04 3.50
N GLN A 227 -15.11 20.40 3.87
CA GLN A 227 -15.92 20.78 5.05
C GLN A 227 -15.13 20.65 6.35
N ALA A 228 -14.22 19.67 6.41
CA ALA A 228 -13.24 19.52 7.47
C ALA A 228 -12.03 20.46 7.31
N GLU A 229 -12.11 21.52 6.50
CA GLU A 229 -11.06 22.51 6.24
C GLU A 229 -9.68 21.91 5.94
N LEU A 230 -9.66 20.80 5.20
CA LEU A 230 -8.46 20.25 4.61
C LEU A 230 -8.34 20.74 3.16
N ALA A 231 -7.18 21.27 2.80
CA ALA A 231 -6.82 21.48 1.41
C ALA A 231 -6.66 20.11 0.75
N VAL A 232 -7.25 19.92 -0.44
CA VAL A 232 -7.14 18.68 -1.21
C VAL A 232 -6.52 18.98 -2.56
N ALA A 233 -5.59 18.13 -2.99
CA ALA A 233 -5.06 18.10 -4.33
C ALA A 233 -4.90 16.64 -4.78
N ALA A 234 -5.08 16.40 -6.08
CA ALA A 234 -4.91 15.08 -6.69
C ALA A 234 -4.20 15.21 -8.04
N TRP A 235 -3.37 14.23 -8.37
CA TRP A 235 -2.61 14.17 -9.61
C TRP A 235 -2.86 12.83 -10.31
N ASP A 236 -2.97 12.86 -11.63
CA ASP A 236 -2.97 11.67 -12.48
C ASP A 236 -1.52 11.22 -12.69
N ILE A 237 -1.12 10.16 -12.00
CA ILE A 237 0.23 9.64 -12.03
C ILE A 237 0.37 8.44 -12.96
N THR A 238 -0.63 8.19 -13.83
CA THR A 238 -0.67 7.04 -14.73
C THR A 238 0.62 6.92 -15.54
N SER A 239 1.30 5.78 -15.40
CA SER A 239 2.55 5.49 -16.10
C SER A 239 2.29 4.87 -17.48
N ASN A 240 3.38 4.47 -18.16
CA ASN A 240 3.32 3.76 -19.45
C ASN A 240 2.57 2.41 -19.40
N THR A 241 2.23 1.91 -18.22
CA THR A 241 1.35 0.75 -18.04
C THR A 241 -0.08 1.00 -18.53
N GLY A 242 -0.50 2.27 -18.60
CA GLY A 242 -1.85 2.67 -19.02
C GLY A 242 -2.96 2.33 -18.03
N VAL A 243 -2.61 1.76 -16.87
CA VAL A 243 -3.57 1.50 -15.79
C VAL A 243 -3.70 2.77 -14.95
N PRO A 244 -4.92 3.29 -14.75
CA PRO A 244 -5.13 4.50 -13.98
C PRO A 244 -4.50 4.44 -12.59
N ALA A 245 -3.69 5.44 -12.28
CA ALA A 245 -3.07 5.62 -10.98
C ALA A 245 -3.15 7.10 -10.56
N PHE A 246 -3.49 7.33 -9.30
CA PHE A 246 -3.64 8.68 -8.75
C PHE A 246 -2.83 8.86 -7.49
N TYR A 247 -2.34 10.07 -7.27
CA TYR A 247 -1.76 10.52 -6.00
C TYR A 247 -2.68 11.59 -5.42
N ALA A 248 -3.01 11.50 -4.13
CA ALA A 248 -3.83 12.47 -3.42
C ALA A 248 -3.08 12.99 -2.19
N LEU A 249 -3.23 14.28 -1.92
CA LEU A 249 -2.58 14.99 -0.83
C LEU A 249 -3.61 15.83 -0.10
N ILE A 250 -3.65 15.70 1.23
CA ILE A 250 -4.49 16.49 2.13
C ILE A 250 -3.62 17.23 3.14
N VAL A 251 -3.88 18.52 3.32
CA VAL A 251 -3.14 19.40 4.25
C VAL A 251 -4.13 20.16 5.11
N ASP A 252 -3.86 20.25 6.41
CA ASP A 252 -4.73 20.96 7.35
C ASP A 252 -4.59 22.48 7.17
N ARG A 253 -5.72 23.19 7.04
CA ARG A 253 -5.73 24.67 6.94
C ARG A 253 -5.87 25.37 8.30
N ARG A 254 -6.25 24.65 9.36
CA ARG A 254 -6.45 25.21 10.70
C ARG A 254 -5.18 25.20 11.54
N SER A 255 -4.25 24.28 11.28
CA SER A 255 -3.05 24.11 12.10
C SER A 255 -1.83 23.79 11.27
N GLU A 256 -0.81 24.64 11.39
CA GLU A 256 0.52 24.46 10.80
C GLU A 256 1.33 23.34 11.48
N LEU A 257 0.81 22.77 12.58
CA LEU A 257 1.43 21.65 13.31
C LEU A 257 0.66 20.34 13.11
N ALA A 258 -0.37 20.32 12.24
CA ALA A 258 -1.10 19.10 11.96
C ALA A 258 -0.43 18.27 10.85
N HIS A 259 -0.51 16.95 10.98
CA HIS A 259 0.03 16.04 9.98
C HIS A 259 -0.74 16.11 8.66
N SER A 260 -0.03 16.23 7.54
CA SER A 260 -0.60 16.00 6.21
C SER A 260 -0.90 14.52 6.00
N GLY A 261 -1.74 14.23 5.02
CA GLY A 261 -2.02 12.87 4.56
C GLY A 261 -1.73 12.75 3.07
N ALA A 262 -1.02 11.70 2.67
CA ALA A 262 -0.76 11.39 1.28
C ALA A 262 -1.16 9.95 0.99
N GLY A 263 -1.74 9.70 -0.17
CA GLY A 263 -2.16 8.38 -0.58
C GLY A 263 -2.03 8.19 -2.08
N ALA A 264 -1.74 6.96 -2.49
CA ALA A 264 -1.76 6.56 -3.89
C ALA A 264 -2.86 5.51 -4.12
N GLY A 265 -3.24 5.34 -5.37
CA GLY A 265 -4.28 4.39 -5.73
C GLY A 265 -4.20 4.02 -7.20
N ALA A 266 -4.02 2.74 -7.53
CA ALA A 266 -4.17 2.24 -8.91
C ALA A 266 -5.30 1.22 -9.05
N HIS A 267 -6.02 1.29 -10.18
CA HIS A 267 -7.09 0.35 -10.52
C HIS A 267 -7.52 0.55 -11.99
N PRO A 268 -7.95 -0.50 -12.72
CA PRO A 268 -8.46 -0.35 -14.09
C PRO A 268 -9.67 0.60 -14.25
N ALA A 269 -10.43 0.80 -13.18
CA ALA A 269 -11.50 1.80 -13.10
C ALA A 269 -10.98 3.06 -12.40
N ARG A 270 -10.95 4.18 -13.12
CA ARG A 270 -10.37 5.47 -12.68
C ARG A 270 -10.97 5.97 -11.36
N GLU A 271 -12.28 5.85 -11.22
CA GLU A 271 -13.02 6.27 -10.05
C GLU A 271 -12.63 5.48 -8.79
N VAL A 272 -12.32 4.19 -8.94
CA VAL A 272 -11.84 3.35 -7.82
C VAL A 272 -10.39 3.71 -7.48
N ALA A 273 -9.54 3.93 -8.49
CA ALA A 273 -8.15 4.34 -8.29
C ALA A 273 -8.05 5.67 -7.52
N LEU A 274 -8.82 6.68 -7.94
CA LEU A 274 -8.86 7.99 -7.27
C LEU A 274 -9.44 7.89 -5.86
N LEU A 275 -10.51 7.11 -5.67
CA LEU A 275 -11.10 6.91 -4.34
C LEU A 275 -10.12 6.22 -3.37
N ARG A 276 -9.33 5.25 -3.85
CA ARG A 276 -8.24 4.63 -3.06
C ARG A 276 -7.23 5.68 -2.61
N ALA A 277 -6.72 6.50 -3.53
CA ALA A 277 -5.77 7.55 -3.20
C ALA A 277 -6.32 8.52 -2.14
N LEU A 278 -7.56 8.99 -2.29
CA LEU A 278 -8.22 9.89 -1.34
C LEU A 278 -8.42 9.24 0.05
N THR A 279 -8.92 8.00 0.08
CA THR A 279 -9.17 7.29 1.35
C THR A 279 -7.87 6.87 2.04
N GLU A 280 -6.80 6.61 1.28
CA GLU A 280 -5.47 6.35 1.83
C GLU A 280 -4.84 7.62 2.41
N ALA A 281 -5.02 8.79 1.77
CA ALA A 281 -4.58 10.05 2.34
C ALA A 281 -5.24 10.33 3.71
N VAL A 282 -6.54 10.03 3.85
CA VAL A 282 -7.23 10.09 5.15
C VAL A 282 -6.65 9.09 6.14
N GLN A 283 -6.46 7.83 5.72
CA GLN A 283 -5.90 6.79 6.58
C GLN A 283 -4.52 7.19 7.12
N VAL A 284 -3.62 7.68 6.26
CA VAL A 284 -2.28 8.10 6.65
C VAL A 284 -2.36 9.20 7.72
N ARG A 285 -3.20 10.22 7.51
CA ARG A 285 -3.39 11.29 8.50
C ARG A 285 -3.93 10.76 9.83
N VAL A 286 -4.97 9.92 9.81
CA VAL A 286 -5.54 9.31 11.03
C VAL A 286 -4.50 8.45 11.75
N ASN A 287 -3.62 7.75 11.03
CA ASN A 287 -2.56 6.95 11.62
C ASN A 287 -1.58 7.81 12.43
N TYR A 288 -1.18 8.97 11.91
CA TYR A 288 -0.33 9.91 12.67
C TYR A 288 -1.04 10.44 13.91
N ILE A 289 -2.33 10.80 13.79
CA ILE A 289 -3.13 11.26 14.95
C ILE A 289 -3.21 10.16 16.02
N ALA A 290 -3.39 8.90 15.61
CA ALA A 290 -3.50 7.77 16.52
C ALA A 290 -2.16 7.39 17.18
N GLY A 291 -1.03 7.61 16.50
CA GLY A 291 0.31 7.32 17.02
C GLY A 291 0.56 5.87 17.41
N ALA A 292 -0.13 4.94 16.75
CA ALA A 292 -0.22 3.54 17.18
C ALA A 292 0.54 2.53 16.29
N ARG A 293 1.31 2.99 15.29
CA ARG A 293 2.10 2.09 14.43
C ARG A 293 3.55 2.01 14.88
N ASP A 294 4.14 0.82 14.74
CA ASP A 294 5.51 0.51 15.16
C ASP A 294 6.58 1.22 14.31
N ASP A 295 6.21 1.69 13.11
CA ASP A 295 7.09 2.32 12.12
C ASP A 295 7.06 3.85 12.15
N LEU A 296 6.39 4.46 13.13
CA LEU A 296 6.40 5.91 13.33
C LEU A 296 7.59 6.31 14.20
N ASP A 297 8.47 7.15 13.67
CA ASP A 297 9.60 7.69 14.42
C ASP A 297 9.13 8.86 15.32
N PRO A 298 9.43 8.85 16.64
CA PRO A 298 9.15 9.99 17.52
C PRO A 298 9.62 11.35 16.99
N ALA A 299 10.70 11.40 16.19
CA ALA A 299 11.20 12.62 15.56
C ALA A 299 10.16 13.25 14.62
N GLU A 300 9.29 12.44 14.00
CA GLU A 300 8.23 12.90 13.09
C GLU A 300 7.11 13.71 13.78
N TYR A 301 7.05 13.66 15.12
CA TYR A 301 6.09 14.40 15.95
C TYR A 301 6.65 15.73 16.48
N THR A 302 7.94 15.99 16.27
CA THR A 302 8.54 17.28 16.62
C THR A 302 8.08 18.36 15.65
N ALA A 303 8.14 19.63 16.06
CA ALA A 303 7.83 20.75 15.17
C ALA A 303 8.69 20.74 13.89
N GLU A 304 9.95 20.32 14.00
CA GLU A 304 10.87 20.16 12.87
C GLU A 304 10.43 19.02 11.93
N GLY A 305 10.12 17.83 12.47
CA GLY A 305 9.66 16.68 11.68
C GLY A 305 8.33 16.94 10.96
N ILE A 306 7.39 17.59 11.65
CA ILE A 306 6.12 18.02 11.06
C ILE A 306 6.38 19.08 9.99
N GLY A 307 7.21 20.09 10.29
CA GLY A 307 7.58 21.14 9.36
C GLY A 307 8.21 20.60 8.07
N ALA A 308 9.14 19.65 8.17
CA ALA A 308 9.81 19.04 7.02
C ALA A 308 8.81 18.36 6.06
N LYS A 309 7.82 17.62 6.60
CA LYS A 309 6.75 17.01 5.79
C LYS A 309 5.83 18.05 5.16
N LEU A 310 5.52 19.10 5.92
CA LEU A 310 4.69 20.18 5.42
C LEU A 310 5.39 21.02 4.35
N VAL A 311 6.71 21.18 4.37
CA VAL A 311 7.44 21.85 3.29
C VAL A 311 7.21 21.14 1.96
N PHE A 312 7.38 19.80 1.93
CA PHE A 312 7.10 19.02 0.72
C PHE A 312 5.62 19.12 0.31
N ALA A 313 4.69 18.97 1.27
CA ALA A 313 3.27 18.99 1.00
C ALA A 313 2.78 20.36 0.48
N ASN A 314 3.26 21.45 1.09
CA ASN A 314 2.95 22.82 0.69
C ASN A 314 3.60 23.18 -0.65
N GLY A 315 4.81 22.67 -0.93
CA GLY A 315 5.45 22.77 -2.24
C GLY A 315 4.56 22.17 -3.33
N LEU A 316 4.08 20.94 -3.15
CA LEU A 316 3.13 20.33 -4.07
C LEU A 316 1.81 21.09 -4.17
N MET A 317 1.24 21.53 -3.04
CA MET A 317 0.00 22.32 -3.03
C MET A 317 0.15 23.65 -3.79
N SER A 318 1.33 24.28 -3.76
CA SER A 318 1.58 25.54 -4.48
C SER A 318 1.52 25.37 -6.01
N LEU A 319 1.79 24.16 -6.53
CA LEU A 319 1.60 23.87 -7.96
C LEU A 319 0.14 24.03 -8.38
N ARG A 320 -0.81 23.80 -7.45
CA ARG A 320 -2.24 24.06 -7.68
C ARG A 320 -2.52 25.55 -7.82
N ASP A 321 -1.90 26.37 -6.97
CA ASP A 321 -2.17 27.79 -6.92
C ASP A 321 -1.44 28.56 -8.06
N GLY A 322 -0.36 28.00 -8.61
CA GLY A 322 0.34 28.51 -9.79
C GLY A 322 -0.33 28.16 -11.12
N ALA A 323 -1.03 27.03 -11.23
CA ALA A 323 -1.69 26.58 -12.46
C ALA A 323 -2.91 27.43 -12.89
N GLY A 324 -3.33 28.40 -12.07
CA GLY A 324 -4.41 29.34 -12.39
C GLY A 324 -3.96 30.72 -12.88
N LYS A 325 -2.69 30.91 -13.23
CA LYS A 325 -2.11 32.21 -13.61
C LYS A 325 -1.59 32.33 -15.05
N ASP A 326 -1.78 31.32 -15.89
CA ASP A 326 -1.42 31.35 -17.31
C ASP A 326 -2.65 31.27 -18.23
#